data_AF-A0A3S9B922-F1
#
_entry.id   AF-A0A3S9B922-F1
#
_cell.length_a   1.000
_cell.length_b   1.000
_cell.length_c   1.000
_cell.angle_alpha   90.00
_cell.angle_beta   90.00
_cell.angle_gamma   90.00
#
_symmetry.space_group_name_H-M   'P 1'
#
loop_
_entity.id
_entity.type
_entity.pdbx_description
1 polymer ?
#
loop_
_entity_poly.entity_id
_entity_poly.type
_entity_poly.pdbx_seq_one_letter_code
_entity_poly.pdbx_strand_id
1 'polypeptide(L)'
;MMLGDLSVEWSTIFAILALMGGFLVGQAMDAVMGRQGFGALGNMIVLAAGFYLGLMAYEAMRMPMDATEIRFAAGIAGGFGSLFFLAVVKRILMRMDF
;
A
#
# COMPACT_ATOMS: atom_id res chain seq x y z
N MET A 1 6.45 11.54 -18.70
CA MET A 1 5.93 12.71 -17.97
C MET A 1 6.19 12.43 -16.49
N MET A 2 7.10 13.15 -15.85
CA MET A 2 7.36 12.96 -14.42
C MET A 2 6.31 13.73 -13.62
N LEU A 3 5.94 13.23 -12.44
CA LEU A 3 5.00 13.92 -11.53
C LEU A 3 5.42 15.36 -11.21
N GLY A 4 6.72 15.68 -11.29
CA GLY A 4 7.26 17.02 -11.09
C GLY A 4 6.95 18.03 -12.22
N ASP A 5 6.47 17.56 -13.38
CA ASP A 5 6.10 18.42 -14.51
C ASP A 5 4.62 18.84 -14.47
N LEU A 6 3.85 18.35 -13.49
CA LEU A 6 2.43 18.66 -13.35
C LEU A 6 2.23 20.03 -12.69
N SER A 7 1.23 20.77 -13.17
CA SER A 7 0.80 21.97 -12.46
C SER A 7 0.37 21.63 -11.03
N VAL A 8 0.48 22.60 -10.12
CA VAL A 8 0.11 22.44 -8.71
C VAL A 8 -1.34 21.93 -8.57
N GLU A 9 -2.22 22.38 -9.46
CA GLU A 9 -3.62 21.95 -9.53
C GLU A 9 -3.74 20.44 -9.79
N TRP A 10 -3.10 19.93 -10.84
CA TRP A 10 -3.14 18.51 -11.18
C TRP A 10 -2.52 17.64 -10.10
N SER A 11 -1.37 18.07 -9.54
CA SER A 11 -0.71 17.36 -8.44
C SER A 11 -1.61 17.24 -7.21
N THR A 12 -2.35 18.31 -6.88
CA THR A 12 -3.30 18.32 -5.76
C THR A 12 -4.47 17.37 -6.02
N ILE A 13 -5.04 17.38 -7.23
CA ILE A 13 -6.13 16.49 -7.61
C ILE A 13 -5.70 15.02 -7.49
N PHE A 14 -4.52 14.66 -8.01
CA PHE A 14 -4.01 13.29 -7.91
C PHE A 14 -3.75 12.89 -6.45
N ALA A 15 -3.20 13.78 -5.63
CA ALA A 15 -3.00 13.51 -4.21
C ALA A 15 -4.32 13.24 -3.48
N ILE A 16 -5.36 14.05 -3.74
CA ILE A 16 -6.70 13.85 -3.15
C ILE A 16 -7.30 12.52 -3.62
N LEU A 17 -7.23 12.21 -4.91
CA LEU A 17 -7.73 10.95 -5.45
C LEU A 17 -7.01 9.74 -4.85
N ALA A 18 -5.69 9.81 -4.68
CA ALA A 18 -4.90 8.78 -4.03
C ALA A 18 -5.29 8.60 -2.56
N LEU A 19 -5.53 9.69 -1.83
CA LEU A 19 -6.00 9.65 -0.44
C LEU A 19 -7.40 9.03 -0.34
N MET A 20 -8.33 9.45 -1.19
CA MET A 20 -9.69 8.89 -1.23
C MET A 20 -9.68 7.41 -1.58
N GLY A 21 -8.95 7.03 -2.63
CA GLY A 21 -8.80 5.64 -3.04
C GLY A 21 -8.14 4.78 -1.95
N GLY A 22 -7.06 5.27 -1.35
CA GLY A 22 -6.37 4.61 -0.24
C GLY A 22 -7.29 4.42 0.97
N PHE A 23 -8.09 5.43 1.31
CA PHE A 23 -9.04 5.34 2.41
C PHE A 23 -10.15 4.30 2.14
N LEU A 24 -10.67 4.24 0.91
CA LEU A 24 -11.67 3.23 0.52
C LEU A 24 -11.11 1.81 0.63
N VAL A 25 -9.89 1.58 0.16
CA VAL A 25 -9.25 0.26 0.29
C VAL A 25 -8.95 -0.04 1.75
N GLY A 26 -8.47 0.95 2.52
CA GLY A 26 -8.24 0.81 3.97
C GLY A 26 -9.50 0.41 4.72
N GLN A 27 -10.64 1.05 4.42
CA GLN A 27 -11.97 0.72 4.95
C GLN A 27 -12.40 -0.69 4.56
N ALA A 28 -12.24 -1.07 3.29
CA ALA A 28 -12.57 -2.42 2.83
C ALA A 28 -11.75 -3.48 3.59
N MET A 29 -10.45 -3.22 3.82
CA MET A 29 -9.60 -4.13 4.60
C MET A 29 -9.95 -4.16 6.07
N ASP A 30 -10.40 -3.06 6.65
CA ASP A 30 -10.87 -3.05 8.03
C ASP A 30 -12.12 -3.93 8.20
N ALA A 31 -13.05 -3.86 7.24
CA ALA A 31 -14.23 -4.71 7.22
C ALA A 31 -13.88 -6.21 7.07
N VAL A 32 -12.86 -6.54 6.26
CA VAL A 32 -12.42 -7.93 6.05
C VAL A 32 -11.64 -8.49 7.24
N MET A 33 -10.73 -7.70 7.81
CA MET A 33 -9.79 -8.18 8.83
C MET A 33 -10.32 -8.03 10.26
N GLY A 34 -11.27 -7.11 10.49
CA GLY A 34 -11.78 -6.76 11.81
C GLY A 34 -10.65 -6.49 12.80
N ARG A 35 -10.69 -7.13 13.98
CA ARG A 35 -9.70 -6.95 15.05
C ARG A 35 -8.26 -7.33 14.66
N GLN A 36 -8.08 -8.16 13.62
CA GLN A 36 -6.76 -8.54 13.14
C GLN A 36 -6.08 -7.42 12.33
N GLY A 37 -6.87 -6.52 11.74
CA GLY A 37 -6.38 -5.35 10.99
C GLY A 37 -5.97 -4.19 11.91
N PHE A 38 -5.60 -3.07 11.31
CA PHE A 38 -5.09 -1.88 12.01
C PHE A 38 -6.10 -0.73 12.05
N GLY A 39 -7.38 -1.00 11.83
CA GLY A 39 -8.36 0.05 11.53
C GLY A 39 -8.21 0.54 10.09
N ALA A 40 -9.19 1.31 9.62
CA ALA A 40 -9.20 1.87 8.28
C ALA A 40 -7.93 2.68 7.92
N LEU A 41 -7.58 3.64 8.78
CA LEU A 41 -6.42 4.51 8.58
C LEU A 41 -5.10 3.73 8.68
N GLY A 42 -4.99 2.80 9.64
CA GLY A 42 -3.80 1.97 9.79
C GLY A 42 -3.58 1.07 8.58
N ASN A 43 -4.64 0.43 8.08
CA ASN A 43 -4.59 -0.38 6.87
C ASN A 43 -4.19 0.45 5.65
N MET A 44 -4.75 1.65 5.49
CA MET A 44 -4.38 2.58 4.41
C MET A 44 -2.88 2.92 4.45
N ILE A 45 -2.35 3.29 5.63
CA ILE A 45 -0.92 3.63 5.80
C ILE A 45 -0.04 2.43 5.45
N VAL A 46 -0.36 1.25 5.96
CA VAL A 46 0.40 0.02 5.70
C VAL A 46 0.37 -0.35 4.22
N LEU A 47 -0.79 -0.24 3.56
CA LEU A 47 -0.91 -0.50 2.14
C LEU A 47 -0.08 0.49 1.30
N ALA A 48 -0.11 1.78 1.63
CA ALA A 48 0.68 2.80 0.93
C ALA A 48 2.18 2.57 1.11
N ALA A 49 2.62 2.30 2.34
CA ALA A 49 4.03 2.00 2.65
C ALA A 49 4.48 0.71 1.95
N GLY A 50 3.69 -0.37 2.04
CA GLY A 50 3.98 -1.62 1.36
C GLY A 50 4.00 -1.49 -0.16
N PHE A 51 3.12 -0.65 -0.72
CA PHE A 51 3.10 -0.37 -2.16
C PHE A 51 4.42 0.27 -2.62
N TYR A 52 4.86 1.28 -1.88
CA TYR A 52 6.15 1.91 -2.13
C TYR A 52 7.33 0.92 -1.99
N LEU A 53 7.32 0.07 -0.95
CA LEU A 53 8.34 -0.98 -0.78
C LEU A 53 8.36 -1.97 -1.95
N GLY A 54 7.20 -2.36 -2.47
CA GLY A 54 7.08 -3.23 -3.64
C GLY A 54 7.69 -2.60 -4.88
N LEU A 55 7.47 -1.30 -5.10
CA LEU A 55 8.12 -0.55 -6.19
C LEU A 55 9.63 -0.47 -6.03
N MET A 56 10.13 -0.19 -4.83
CA MET A 56 11.58 -0.16 -4.57
C MET A 56 12.23 -1.53 -4.79
N ALA A 57 11.58 -2.61 -4.34
CA ALA A 57 12.06 -3.97 -4.56
C ALA A 57 12.13 -4.29 -6.05
N TYR A 58 11.11 -3.89 -6.82
CA TYR A 58 11.08 -4.04 -8.27
C TYR A 58 12.25 -3.32 -8.96
N GLU A 59 12.48 -2.07 -8.61
CA GLU A 59 13.59 -1.27 -9.14
C GLU A 59 14.96 -1.85 -8.78
N ALA A 60 15.12 -2.35 -7.56
CA ALA A 60 16.35 -2.99 -7.09
C ALA A 60 16.68 -4.28 -7.87
N MET A 61 15.66 -5.03 -8.30
CA MET A 61 15.84 -6.27 -9.06
C MET A 61 16.24 -6.05 -10.53
N ARG A 62 16.27 -4.79 -11.01
CA ARG A 62 16.64 -4.42 -12.39
C ARG A 62 15.99 -5.32 -13.44
N MET A 63 14.71 -5.67 -13.24
CA MET A 63 14.02 -6.55 -14.17
C MET A 63 13.98 -5.91 -15.56
N PRO A 64 14.31 -6.66 -16.64
CA PRO A 64 14.39 -6.12 -18.00
C PRO A 64 13.01 -5.84 -18.63
N MET A 65 11.92 -6.11 -17.92
CA MET A 65 10.58 -5.84 -18.40
C MET A 65 10.18 -4.43 -17.99
N ASP A 66 10.16 -3.46 -18.90
CA ASP A 66 9.76 -2.08 -18.59
C ASP A 66 8.23 -1.87 -18.65
N ALA A 67 7.47 -2.95 -18.44
CA ALA A 67 6.02 -2.94 -18.50
C ALA A 67 5.47 -2.24 -17.24
N THR A 68 4.77 -1.13 -17.45
CA THR A 68 4.16 -0.33 -16.39
C THR A 68 3.23 -1.18 -15.53
N GLU A 69 2.55 -2.14 -16.15
CA GLU A 69 1.66 -3.11 -15.51
C GLU A 69 2.39 -3.95 -14.45
N ILE A 70 3.61 -4.41 -14.74
CA ILE A 70 4.40 -5.24 -13.83
C ILE A 70 4.87 -4.40 -12.64
N ARG A 71 5.27 -3.15 -12.89
CA ARG A 71 5.64 -2.22 -11.83
C ARG A 71 4.47 -1.96 -10.87
N PHE A 72 3.28 -1.71 -11.40
CA PHE A 72 2.08 -1.58 -10.56
C PHE A 72 1.72 -2.88 -9.82
N ALA A 73 1.82 -4.03 -10.48
CA ALA A 73 1.58 -5.33 -9.85
C ALA A 73 2.55 -5.58 -8.68
N ALA A 74 3.83 -5.24 -8.83
CA ALA A 74 4.82 -5.33 -7.77
C ALA A 74 4.49 -4.41 -6.58
N GLY A 75 4.04 -3.18 -6.86
CA GLY A 75 3.53 -2.29 -5.83
C GLY A 75 2.32 -2.89 -5.10
N ILE A 76 1.30 -3.33 -5.81
CA ILE A 76 0.10 -3.94 -5.20
C ILE A 76 0.49 -5.15 -4.34
N ALA A 77 1.36 -6.03 -4.85
CA ALA A 77 1.87 -7.18 -4.12
C ALA A 77 2.63 -6.76 -2.84
N GLY A 78 3.45 -5.71 -2.91
CA GLY A 78 4.13 -5.15 -1.75
C GLY A 78 3.17 -4.60 -0.70
N GLY A 79 2.10 -3.91 -1.14
CA GLY A 79 1.06 -3.36 -0.27
C GLY A 79 0.33 -4.45 0.52
N PHE A 80 -0.28 -5.39 -0.20
CA PHE A 80 -1.02 -6.49 0.43
C PHE A 80 -0.11 -7.46 1.17
N GLY A 81 1.10 -7.73 0.66
CA GLY A 81 2.09 -8.56 1.32
C GLY A 81 2.53 -7.97 2.67
N SER A 82 2.76 -6.66 2.71
CA SER A 82 3.12 -5.95 3.96
C SER A 82 1.96 -5.96 4.96
N LEU A 83 0.73 -5.71 4.50
CA LEU A 83 -0.45 -5.77 5.34
C LEU A 83 -0.66 -7.17 5.93
N PHE A 84 -0.54 -8.20 5.09
CA PHE A 84 -0.63 -9.60 5.52
C PHE A 84 0.45 -9.93 6.55
N PHE A 85 1.70 -9.60 6.28
CA PHE A 85 2.82 -9.85 7.18
C PHE A 85 2.60 -9.18 8.55
N LEU A 86 2.30 -7.88 8.56
CA LEU A 86 2.07 -7.15 9.80
C LEU A 86 0.84 -7.65 10.56
N ALA A 87 -0.22 -8.05 9.87
CA ALA A 87 -1.40 -8.62 10.50
C ALA A 87 -1.10 -9.97 11.18
N VAL A 88 -0.29 -10.81 10.53
CA VAL A 88 0.19 -12.08 11.11
C VAL A 88 1.05 -11.80 12.34
N VAL A 89 2.00 -10.87 12.25
CA VAL A 89 2.84 -10.47 13.39
C VAL A 89 2.00 -9.94 14.55
N LYS A 90 1.07 -9.02 14.28
CA LYS A 90 0.13 -8.48 15.29
C LYS A 90 -0.65 -9.60 15.97
N ARG A 91 -1.17 -10.55 15.19
CA ARG A 91 -1.92 -11.70 15.72
C ARG A 91 -1.06 -12.60 16.61
N ILE A 92 0.22 -12.80 16.26
CA ILE A 92 1.14 -13.58 17.09
C ILE A 92 1.42 -12.84 18.40
N LEU A 93 1.70 -11.53 18.34
CA LEU A 93 1.95 -10.71 19.53
C LEU A 93 0.75 -10.69 20.49
N MET A 94 -0.47 -10.53 19.95
CA MET A 94 -1.70 -10.61 20.73
C MET A 94 -1.97 -11.97 21.38
N ARG A 95 -1.30 -13.03 20.94
CA ARG A 95 -1.37 -14.36 21.57
C ARG A 95 -0.30 -14.57 22.64
N MET A 96 0.76 -13.75 22.64
CA MET A 96 1.85 -13.81 23.62
C MET A 96 1.56 -12.95 24.85
N ASP A 97 0.81 -11.87 24.67
CA ASP A 97 0.19 -11.13 25.77
C ASP A 97 -0.97 -11.98 26.32
N PHE A 98 -0.68 -12.76 27.37
CA PHE A 98 -1.67 -13.45 28.21
C PHE A 98 -2.64 -12.48 28.87
#